data_AF-A0AAU3VPY0-F1
#
_entry.id   AF-A0AAU3VPY0-F1
#
_cell.length_a   1.000
_cell.length_b   1.000
_cell.length_c   1.000
_cell.angle_alpha   90.00
_cell.angle_beta   90.00
_cell.angle_gamma   90.00
#
_symmetry.space_group_name_H-M   'P 1'
#
loop_
_entity.id
_entity.type
_entity.pdbx_description
1 polymer ?
#
loop_
_entity_poly.entity_id
_entity_poly.type
_entity_poly.pdbx_seq_one_letter_code
_entity_poly.pdbx_strand_id
1 'polypeptide(L)'
;MSRGGRLAAHGAVSTSLALRSDRALRELVDTAVPLGSGIGGKAALLEVAGTPVFVKRVPLTDLERQPEHVRSTANLFEVPVFCQYGVGTIGATGFGAWRELAVHTMTTNWVLAAEHEGFPLMYHWRVLPDSTPLPEELADIERAVAYWGGGPQVRRRIEALQQSSASVALFLEYIPQNLHQWLGTQIEAGDETADRACAMVERELASGTSFMNSHGLLHFDAHFENILTDGRRLYFADYGLALSSGFELSQVEADFFDRHQVYDRCYTATYLVNWLVTALFGFRREDREGRYALVRAYAEGNRPTGIPEVAAAILARHAPVAAVMSDFNLSFQRQSRQTPFPLEEIRRLGGMDGFPLH
;
A
#
# COMPACT_ATOMS: atom_id res chain seq x y z
N MET A 1 -2.84 -8.21 -19.24
CA MET A 1 -2.07 -9.25 -19.99
C MET A 1 -2.59 -10.63 -19.56
N SER A 2 -2.55 -11.68 -20.39
CA SER A 2 -2.91 -13.03 -19.92
C SER A 2 -1.86 -13.56 -18.92
N ARG A 3 -2.23 -14.49 -18.04
CA ARG A 3 -1.28 -15.13 -17.10
C ARG A 3 -0.07 -15.71 -17.84
N GLY A 4 -0.29 -16.42 -18.94
CA GLY A 4 0.79 -16.98 -19.76
C GLY A 4 1.75 -15.91 -20.31
N GLY A 5 1.21 -14.76 -20.75
CA GLY A 5 2.03 -13.62 -21.19
C GLY A 5 2.87 -13.04 -20.05
N ARG A 6 2.29 -12.89 -18.85
CA ARG A 6 3.00 -12.40 -17.66
C ARG A 6 4.15 -13.34 -17.26
N LEU A 7 3.92 -14.65 -17.29
CA LEU A 7 4.96 -15.66 -16.97
C LEU A 7 6.09 -15.68 -18.02
N ALA A 8 5.76 -15.53 -19.30
CA ALA A 8 6.75 -15.44 -20.37
C ALA A 8 7.63 -14.19 -20.22
N ALA A 9 6.99 -13.03 -19.96
CA ALA A 9 7.68 -11.79 -19.66
C ALA A 9 8.58 -11.94 -18.43
N HIS A 10 8.08 -12.55 -17.36
CA HIS A 10 8.88 -12.84 -16.17
C HIS A 10 10.12 -13.68 -16.50
N GLY A 11 9.99 -14.77 -17.25
CA GLY A 11 11.15 -15.59 -17.65
C GLY A 11 12.19 -14.79 -18.46
N ALA A 12 11.75 -14.03 -19.45
CA ALA A 12 12.63 -13.26 -20.35
C ALA A 12 13.34 -12.10 -19.62
N VAL A 13 12.57 -11.27 -18.90
CA VAL A 13 13.08 -10.08 -18.20
C VAL A 13 13.98 -10.49 -17.04
N SER A 14 13.56 -11.46 -16.22
CA SER A 14 14.37 -11.94 -15.08
C SER A 14 15.71 -12.49 -15.54
N THR A 15 15.73 -13.28 -16.62
CA THR A 15 16.98 -13.82 -17.19
C THR A 15 17.88 -12.70 -17.71
N SER A 16 17.32 -11.74 -18.44
CA SER A 16 18.06 -10.58 -18.96
C SER A 16 18.71 -9.79 -17.81
N LEU A 17 17.96 -9.49 -16.75
CA LEU A 17 18.47 -8.73 -15.60
C LEU A 17 19.50 -9.52 -14.79
N ALA A 18 19.28 -10.83 -14.57
CA ALA A 18 20.19 -11.68 -13.80
C ALA A 18 21.58 -11.81 -14.44
N LEU A 19 21.68 -11.77 -15.76
CA LEU A 19 22.95 -11.82 -16.50
C LEU A 19 23.78 -10.54 -16.42
N ARG A 20 23.23 -9.45 -15.87
CA ARG A 20 23.94 -8.17 -15.74
C ARG A 20 24.73 -8.10 -14.42
N SER A 21 25.90 -7.49 -14.50
CA SER A 21 26.66 -7.07 -13.32
C SER A 21 25.98 -5.88 -12.64
N ASP A 22 26.34 -5.61 -11.38
CA ASP A 22 25.79 -4.48 -10.62
C ASP A 22 26.10 -3.14 -11.33
N ARG A 23 27.29 -3.03 -11.95
CA ARG A 23 27.65 -1.88 -12.79
C ARG A 23 26.71 -1.73 -13.98
N ALA A 24 26.48 -2.80 -14.74
CA ALA A 24 25.61 -2.76 -15.90
C ALA A 24 24.14 -2.50 -15.53
N LEU A 25 23.68 -3.00 -14.37
CA LEU A 25 22.34 -2.69 -13.85
C LEU A 25 22.21 -1.24 -13.42
N ARG A 26 23.24 -0.67 -12.79
CA ARG A 26 23.26 0.76 -12.47
C ARG A 26 23.18 1.61 -13.74
N GLU A 27 24.05 1.34 -14.72
CA GLU A 27 24.06 2.06 -16.01
C GLU A 27 22.69 1.96 -16.71
N LEU A 28 22.01 0.81 -16.61
CA LEU A 28 20.66 0.62 -17.14
C LEU A 28 19.59 1.43 -16.36
N VAL A 29 19.67 1.48 -15.04
CA VAL A 29 18.73 2.27 -14.23
C VAL A 29 18.93 3.77 -14.46
N ASP A 30 20.16 4.22 -14.73
CA ASP A 30 20.47 5.62 -15.01
C ASP A 30 19.87 6.12 -16.35
N THR A 31 19.45 5.22 -17.25
CA THR A 31 18.73 5.58 -18.49
C THR A 31 17.20 5.55 -18.36
N ALA A 32 16.67 5.13 -17.21
CA ALA A 32 15.24 4.98 -17.01
C ALA A 32 14.53 6.34 -16.99
N VAL A 33 13.31 6.38 -17.53
CA VAL A 33 12.46 7.58 -17.54
C VAL A 33 11.87 7.78 -16.14
N PRO A 34 12.14 8.90 -15.45
CA PRO A 34 11.59 9.13 -14.11
C PRO A 34 10.06 9.22 -14.15
N LEU A 35 9.40 8.52 -13.22
CA LEU A 35 7.94 8.59 -13.02
C LEU A 35 7.57 9.41 -11.79
N GLY A 36 8.43 9.46 -10.77
CA GLY A 36 8.19 10.22 -9.55
C GLY A 36 9.13 9.83 -8.40
N SER A 37 8.96 10.48 -7.26
CA SER A 37 9.68 10.16 -6.02
C SER A 37 8.80 10.46 -4.79
N GLY A 38 8.92 9.65 -3.75
CA GLY A 38 8.26 9.85 -2.46
C GLY A 38 8.99 9.14 -1.33
N ILE A 39 8.33 8.92 -0.20
CA ILE A 39 8.95 8.26 0.97
C ILE A 39 9.39 6.82 0.68
N GLY A 40 8.61 6.09 -0.12
CA GLY A 40 8.98 4.76 -0.61
C GLY A 40 10.14 4.74 -1.62
N GLY A 41 10.69 5.90 -1.98
CA GLY A 41 11.84 6.04 -2.87
C GLY A 41 11.52 6.58 -4.26
N LYS A 42 12.41 6.33 -5.22
CA LYS A 42 12.28 6.80 -6.62
C LYS A 42 11.59 5.76 -7.48
N ALA A 43 10.74 6.21 -8.40
CA ALA A 43 10.08 5.38 -9.40
C ALA A 43 10.53 5.79 -10.81
N ALA A 44 10.83 4.81 -11.66
CA ALA A 44 11.21 5.03 -13.05
C ALA A 44 10.69 3.91 -13.96
N LEU A 45 10.64 4.17 -15.26
CA LEU A 45 10.23 3.24 -16.30
C LEU A 45 11.41 2.94 -17.22
N LEU A 46 11.65 1.67 -17.49
CA LEU A 46 12.62 1.23 -18.50
C LEU A 46 12.03 0.13 -19.38
N GLU A 47 12.71 -0.15 -20.48
CA GLU A 47 12.41 -1.30 -21.31
C GLU A 47 13.50 -2.36 -21.13
N VAL A 48 13.11 -3.61 -20.89
CA VAL A 48 14.03 -4.75 -20.80
C VAL A 48 13.45 -5.90 -21.62
N ALA A 49 14.23 -6.41 -22.58
CA ALA A 49 13.79 -7.51 -23.45
C ALA A 49 12.41 -7.23 -24.10
N GLY A 50 12.20 -6.00 -24.58
CA GLY A 50 10.94 -5.57 -25.21
C GLY A 50 9.75 -5.42 -24.26
N THR A 51 9.97 -5.49 -22.94
CA THR A 51 8.92 -5.38 -21.92
C THR A 51 9.11 -4.12 -21.08
N PRO A 52 8.07 -3.31 -20.87
CA PRO A 52 8.11 -2.21 -19.89
C PRO A 52 8.28 -2.74 -18.46
N VAL A 53 9.24 -2.20 -17.74
CA VAL A 53 9.59 -2.56 -16.36
C VAL A 53 9.51 -1.31 -15.49
N PHE A 54 8.76 -1.40 -14.40
CA PHE A 54 8.73 -0.38 -13.36
C PHE A 54 9.89 -0.62 -12.41
N VAL A 55 10.72 0.39 -12.16
CA VAL A 55 11.80 0.32 -11.17
C VAL A 55 11.47 1.18 -9.98
N LYS A 56 11.38 0.53 -8.82
CA LYS A 56 11.32 1.20 -7.51
C LYS A 56 12.70 1.13 -6.87
N ARG A 57 13.23 2.28 -6.42
CA ARG A 57 14.50 2.37 -5.69
C ARG A 57 14.21 2.73 -4.24
N VAL A 58 14.21 1.74 -3.36
CA VAL A 58 13.94 1.90 -1.94
C VAL A 58 15.25 2.21 -1.20
N PRO A 59 15.38 3.35 -0.49
CA PRO A 59 16.61 3.70 0.23
C PRO A 59 17.03 2.59 1.20
N LEU A 60 18.32 2.26 1.17
CA LEU A 60 18.92 1.22 2.01
C LEU A 60 19.99 1.86 2.89
N THR A 61 19.73 1.90 4.20
CA THR A 61 20.63 2.55 5.16
C THR A 61 21.89 1.76 5.42
N ASP A 62 22.93 2.42 5.91
CA ASP A 62 24.19 1.74 6.24
C ASP A 62 24.02 0.68 7.35
N LEU A 63 23.07 0.86 8.27
CA LEU A 63 22.70 -0.16 9.25
C LEU A 63 22.11 -1.41 8.55
N GLU A 64 21.16 -1.22 7.65
CA GLU A 64 20.55 -2.33 6.88
C GLU A 64 21.54 -3.04 5.94
N ARG A 65 22.69 -2.41 5.61
CA ARG A 65 23.74 -2.98 4.77
C ARG A 65 24.76 -3.83 5.52
N GLN A 66 24.76 -3.81 6.85
CA GLN A 66 25.69 -4.61 7.63
C GLN A 66 25.47 -6.11 7.35
N PRO A 67 26.53 -6.93 7.27
CA PRO A 67 26.43 -8.34 6.87
C PRO A 67 25.37 -9.15 7.64
N GLU A 68 25.22 -8.89 8.93
CA GLU A 68 24.24 -9.50 9.83
C GLU A 68 22.79 -9.06 9.59
N HIS A 69 22.57 -7.96 8.87
CA HIS A 69 21.27 -7.36 8.64
C HIS A 69 20.78 -7.50 7.19
N VAL A 70 21.60 -8.06 6.29
CA VAL A 70 21.22 -8.32 4.90
C VAL A 70 19.99 -9.22 4.87
N ARG A 71 18.89 -8.71 4.30
CA ARG A 71 17.57 -9.37 4.24
C ARG A 71 16.90 -9.61 5.59
N SER A 72 17.39 -9.00 6.68
CA SER A 72 16.68 -9.06 7.96
C SER A 72 15.34 -8.33 7.84
N THR A 73 14.29 -8.96 8.35
CA THR A 73 12.96 -8.35 8.46
C THR A 73 12.71 -7.79 9.85
N ALA A 74 13.74 -7.68 10.69
CA ALA A 74 13.66 -7.05 11.99
C ALA A 74 13.44 -5.54 11.88
N ASN A 75 12.75 -4.95 12.86
CA ASN A 75 12.65 -3.50 13.01
C ASN A 75 13.94 -2.93 13.63
N LEU A 76 15.00 -2.82 12.82
CA LEU A 76 16.36 -2.47 13.27
C LEU A 76 16.45 -1.09 13.95
N PHE A 77 15.51 -0.19 13.67
CA PHE A 77 15.47 1.15 14.23
C PHE A 77 14.55 1.26 15.45
N GLU A 78 13.83 0.18 15.79
CA GLU A 78 12.80 0.13 16.83
C GLU A 78 11.71 1.20 16.62
N VAL A 79 11.37 1.49 15.37
CA VAL A 79 10.33 2.47 15.04
C VAL A 79 9.01 2.02 15.68
N PRO A 80 8.24 2.92 16.33
CA PRO A 80 7.00 2.53 17.00
C PRO A 80 5.97 1.91 16.05
N VAL A 81 5.21 0.91 16.52
CA VAL A 81 4.24 0.17 15.70
C VAL A 81 3.06 0.99 15.16
N PHE A 82 2.84 2.20 15.68
CA PHE A 82 1.85 3.10 15.11
C PHE A 82 2.32 3.77 13.80
N CYS A 83 3.61 3.67 13.46
CA CYS A 83 4.14 4.16 12.19
C CYS A 83 3.80 3.24 11.01
N GLN A 84 3.24 2.04 11.24
CA GLN A 84 2.72 1.17 10.18
C GLN A 84 1.53 1.81 9.48
N TYR A 85 0.75 2.65 10.17
CA TYR A 85 -0.45 3.24 9.59
C TYR A 85 -0.14 4.23 8.46
N GLY A 86 -0.57 3.90 7.24
CA GLY A 86 -0.51 4.76 6.05
C GLY A 86 -1.44 5.99 6.07
N VAL A 87 -2.04 6.31 7.22
CA VAL A 87 -2.99 7.43 7.38
C VAL A 87 -2.40 8.65 8.08
N GLY A 88 -1.08 8.71 8.27
CA GLY A 88 -0.39 9.90 8.77
C GLY A 88 -0.58 11.12 7.84
N THR A 89 -0.65 12.32 8.41
CA THR A 89 -0.60 13.59 7.66
C THR A 89 0.82 13.96 7.25
N ILE A 90 1.81 13.41 7.94
CA ILE A 90 3.19 13.26 7.49
C ILE A 90 3.37 11.77 7.31
N GLY A 91 3.89 11.32 6.15
CA GLY A 91 4.08 9.89 5.92
C GLY A 91 5.11 9.28 6.88
N ALA A 92 4.97 7.98 7.12
CA ALA A 92 5.87 7.25 8.02
C ALA A 92 7.17 6.87 7.30
N THR A 93 8.24 6.67 8.05
CA THR A 93 9.58 6.35 7.54
C THR A 93 9.77 4.92 7.04
N GLY A 94 8.73 4.10 7.09
CA GLY A 94 8.79 2.67 6.82
C GLY A 94 9.64 1.89 7.84
N PHE A 95 9.67 0.57 7.67
CA PHE A 95 10.33 -0.35 8.62
C PHE A 95 11.58 -1.03 8.08
N GLY A 96 11.87 -0.86 6.79
CA GLY A 96 13.12 -1.25 6.17
C GLY A 96 12.93 -1.78 4.75
N ALA A 97 13.94 -1.57 3.91
CA ALA A 97 13.90 -1.98 2.50
C ALA A 97 13.81 -3.50 2.33
N TRP A 98 14.36 -4.24 3.29
CA TRP A 98 14.32 -5.71 3.31
C TRP A 98 12.92 -6.27 3.56
N ARG A 99 12.07 -5.59 4.35
CA ARG A 99 10.66 -5.99 4.53
C ARG A 99 9.89 -5.87 3.21
N GLU A 100 10.02 -4.72 2.53
CA GLU A 100 9.36 -4.52 1.25
C GLU A 100 9.82 -5.54 0.19
N LEU A 101 11.12 -5.82 0.10
CA LEU A 101 11.66 -6.86 -0.76
C LEU A 101 11.10 -8.26 -0.41
N ALA A 102 10.98 -8.58 0.87
CA ALA A 102 10.43 -9.86 1.33
C ALA A 102 8.97 -10.01 0.87
N VAL A 103 8.15 -8.96 0.99
CA VAL A 103 6.76 -9.00 0.50
C VAL A 103 6.70 -9.15 -1.01
N HIS A 104 7.51 -8.40 -1.78
CA HIS A 104 7.58 -8.60 -3.24
C HIS A 104 7.98 -10.03 -3.63
N THR A 105 8.85 -10.67 -2.85
CA THR A 105 9.22 -12.07 -3.06
C THR A 105 8.04 -12.99 -2.78
N MET A 106 7.32 -12.79 -1.67
CA MET A 106 6.11 -13.56 -1.31
C MET A 106 5.04 -13.44 -2.39
N THR A 107 4.68 -12.21 -2.78
CA THR A 107 3.59 -11.95 -3.73
C THR A 107 3.92 -12.42 -5.14
N THR A 108 5.19 -12.31 -5.57
CA THR A 108 5.66 -12.90 -6.82
C THR A 108 5.48 -14.42 -6.81
N ASN A 109 5.87 -15.09 -5.72
CA ASN A 109 5.73 -16.54 -5.60
C ASN A 109 4.26 -16.99 -5.65
N TRP A 110 3.33 -16.26 -5.04
CA TRP A 110 1.89 -16.55 -5.13
C TRP A 110 1.36 -16.48 -6.58
N VAL A 111 1.82 -15.49 -7.36
CA VAL A 111 1.44 -15.39 -8.78
C VAL A 111 2.05 -16.54 -9.60
N LEU A 112 3.33 -16.85 -9.37
CA LEU A 112 4.04 -17.93 -10.07
C LEU A 112 3.41 -19.31 -9.77
N ALA A 113 3.03 -19.56 -8.51
CA ALA A 113 2.36 -20.77 -8.05
C ALA A 113 0.88 -20.88 -8.47
N ALA A 114 0.31 -19.85 -9.11
CA ALA A 114 -1.10 -19.76 -9.47
C ALA A 114 -2.06 -19.68 -8.27
N GLU A 115 -1.59 -19.25 -7.10
CA GLU A 115 -2.41 -19.12 -5.90
C GLU A 115 -3.29 -17.87 -5.95
N HIS A 116 -2.73 -16.73 -6.39
CA HIS A 116 -3.46 -15.49 -6.59
C HIS A 116 -2.74 -14.58 -7.59
N GLU A 117 -3.47 -14.04 -8.58
CA GLU A 117 -2.86 -13.25 -9.67
C GLU A 117 -2.84 -11.73 -9.42
N GLY A 118 -3.46 -11.25 -8.34
CA GLY A 118 -3.68 -9.83 -8.01
C GLY A 118 -2.47 -9.09 -7.43
N PHE A 119 -1.27 -9.40 -7.89
CA PHE A 119 -0.02 -8.74 -7.49
C PHE A 119 0.89 -8.54 -8.71
N PRO A 120 1.61 -7.40 -8.83
CA PRO A 120 2.64 -7.25 -9.86
C PRO A 120 3.80 -8.22 -9.63
N LEU A 121 4.35 -8.80 -10.69
CA LEU A 121 5.51 -9.68 -10.60
C LEU A 121 6.80 -8.87 -10.38
N MET A 122 7.65 -9.30 -9.45
CA MET A 122 9.04 -8.84 -9.37
C MET A 122 9.92 -9.70 -10.29
N TYR A 123 10.54 -9.08 -11.29
CA TYR A 123 11.45 -9.76 -12.21
C TYR A 123 12.86 -9.91 -11.64
N HIS A 124 13.34 -8.90 -10.91
CA HIS A 124 14.67 -8.92 -10.33
C HIS A 124 14.79 -7.89 -9.21
N TRP A 125 15.86 -7.99 -8.43
CA TRP A 125 16.27 -6.93 -7.54
C TRP A 125 17.79 -6.92 -7.37
N ARG A 126 18.35 -5.75 -7.02
CA ARG A 126 19.78 -5.59 -6.73
C ARG A 126 20.00 -4.45 -5.74
N VAL A 127 21.03 -4.54 -4.91
CA VAL A 127 21.52 -3.37 -4.16
C VAL A 127 22.41 -2.58 -5.09
N LEU A 128 22.09 -1.30 -5.32
CA LEU A 128 22.84 -0.41 -6.21
C LEU A 128 23.23 0.88 -5.45
N PRO A 129 24.39 1.51 -5.79
CA PRO A 129 24.70 2.84 -5.30
C PRO A 129 23.61 3.85 -5.65
N ASP A 130 23.19 4.64 -4.68
CA ASP A 130 22.16 5.66 -4.83
C ASP A 130 22.31 6.73 -3.75
N SER A 131 21.91 7.95 -4.06
CA SER A 131 21.63 8.94 -3.04
C SER A 131 20.32 9.60 -3.39
N THR A 132 19.40 9.60 -2.43
CA THR A 132 18.06 10.15 -2.58
C THR A 132 17.88 11.16 -1.46
N PRO A 133 17.69 12.45 -1.78
CA PRO A 133 17.29 13.44 -0.78
C PRO A 133 16.04 12.97 -0.04
N LEU A 134 15.88 13.42 1.21
CA LEU A 134 14.62 13.19 1.89
C LEU A 134 13.46 13.78 1.07
N PRO A 135 12.34 13.07 0.99
CA PRO A 135 11.12 13.62 0.38
C PRO A 135 10.63 14.82 1.20
N GLU A 136 9.84 15.69 0.58
CA GLU A 136 9.39 16.96 1.17
C GLU A 136 8.73 16.77 2.54
N GLU A 137 7.95 15.69 2.70
CA GLU A 137 7.25 15.35 3.93
C GLU A 137 8.20 15.09 5.12
N LEU A 138 9.41 14.62 4.85
CA LEU A 138 10.42 14.30 5.86
C LEU A 138 11.56 15.32 5.91
N ALA A 139 11.54 16.34 5.05
CA ALA A 139 12.61 17.34 4.97
C ALA A 139 12.73 18.17 6.28
N ASP A 140 11.60 18.45 6.93
CA ASP A 140 11.57 19.00 8.29
C ASP A 140 11.59 17.84 9.31
N ILE A 141 12.80 17.39 9.65
CA ILE A 141 13.04 16.26 10.56
C ILE A 141 12.41 16.52 11.93
N GLU A 142 12.55 17.74 12.47
CA GLU A 142 12.00 18.08 13.78
C GLU A 142 10.47 17.92 13.80
N ARG A 143 9.80 18.46 12.79
CA ARG A 143 8.35 18.36 12.65
C ARG A 143 7.90 16.91 12.44
N ALA A 144 8.61 16.15 11.61
CA ALA A 144 8.29 14.73 11.36
C ALA A 144 8.45 13.89 12.64
N VAL A 145 9.53 14.09 13.39
CA VAL A 145 9.78 13.40 14.66
C VAL A 145 8.71 13.77 15.69
N ALA A 146 8.40 15.06 15.85
CA ALA A 146 7.36 15.50 16.76
C ALA A 146 5.99 14.89 16.42
N TYR A 147 5.65 14.84 15.13
CA TYR A 147 4.40 14.25 14.66
C TYR A 147 4.27 12.75 14.99
N TRP A 148 5.37 12.02 14.83
CA TRP A 148 5.44 10.57 15.07
C TRP A 148 5.81 10.21 16.52
N GLY A 149 5.49 11.09 17.48
CA GLY A 149 5.57 10.79 18.91
C GLY A 149 6.86 11.24 19.61
N GLY A 150 7.76 11.93 18.92
CA GLY A 150 8.95 12.56 19.51
C GLY A 150 10.09 11.60 19.88
N GLY A 151 9.95 10.31 19.57
CA GLY A 151 10.94 9.29 19.95
C GLY A 151 12.25 9.39 19.15
N PRO A 152 13.41 9.14 19.78
CA PRO A 152 14.70 9.13 19.09
C PRO A 152 14.79 8.05 17.99
N GLN A 153 14.01 6.98 18.09
CA GLN A 153 13.92 5.90 17.09
C GLN A 153 13.52 6.43 15.71
N VAL A 154 12.48 7.27 15.67
CA VAL A 154 11.98 7.89 14.43
C VAL A 154 13.04 8.81 13.84
N ARG A 155 13.68 9.65 14.67
CA ARG A 155 14.76 10.54 14.23
C ARG A 155 15.90 9.75 13.60
N ARG A 156 16.41 8.73 14.31
CA ARG A 156 17.53 7.90 13.83
C ARG A 156 17.20 7.29 12.46
N ARG A 157 15.95 6.85 12.25
CA ARG A 157 15.52 6.32 10.96
C ARG A 157 15.52 7.39 9.87
N ILE A 158 14.96 8.58 10.12
CA ILE A 158 14.94 9.68 9.14
C ILE A 158 16.36 10.10 8.75
N GLU A 159 17.24 10.28 9.74
CA GLU A 159 18.63 10.68 9.52
C GLU A 159 19.40 9.59 8.75
N ALA A 160 19.18 8.32 9.07
CA ALA A 160 19.79 7.21 8.33
C ALA A 160 19.29 7.14 6.87
N LEU A 161 17.99 7.40 6.62
CA LEU A 161 17.43 7.52 5.28
C LEU A 161 18.11 8.65 4.50
N GLN A 162 18.28 9.82 5.12
CA GLN A 162 18.98 10.97 4.52
C GLN A 162 20.42 10.65 4.14
N GLN A 163 21.11 9.86 4.97
CA GLN A 163 22.52 9.49 4.79
C GLN A 163 22.73 8.27 3.89
N SER A 164 21.65 7.65 3.41
CA SER A 164 21.74 6.41 2.63
C SER A 164 22.52 6.62 1.33
N SER A 165 23.51 5.75 1.11
CA SER A 165 24.38 5.72 -0.07
C SER A 165 24.08 4.56 -1.03
N ALA A 166 23.01 3.80 -0.75
CA ALA A 166 22.52 2.73 -1.59
C ALA A 166 20.99 2.67 -1.60
N SER A 167 20.45 1.97 -2.59
CA SER A 167 19.05 1.55 -2.62
C SER A 167 18.91 0.10 -3.05
N VAL A 168 17.83 -0.54 -2.60
CA VAL A 168 17.34 -1.77 -3.22
C VAL A 168 16.56 -1.36 -4.45
N ALA A 169 17.09 -1.65 -5.64
CA ALA A 169 16.38 -1.48 -6.90
C ALA A 169 15.53 -2.73 -7.15
N LEU A 170 14.21 -2.55 -7.15
CA LEU A 170 13.20 -3.56 -7.44
C LEU A 170 12.75 -3.37 -8.89
N PHE A 171 12.87 -4.41 -9.71
CA PHE A 171 12.42 -4.42 -11.11
C PHE A 171 11.10 -5.17 -11.16
N LEU A 172 10.01 -4.43 -11.36
CA LEU A 172 8.63 -4.87 -11.21
C LEU A 172 7.88 -4.83 -12.55
N GLU A 173 6.84 -5.65 -12.65
CA GLU A 173 5.85 -5.58 -13.72
C GLU A 173 5.21 -4.19 -13.76
N TYR A 174 5.22 -3.56 -14.94
CA TYR A 174 4.59 -2.27 -15.14
C TYR A 174 3.10 -2.44 -15.44
N ILE A 175 2.26 -1.85 -14.59
CA ILE A 175 0.81 -1.75 -14.78
C ILE A 175 0.48 -0.26 -14.82
N PRO A 176 0.02 0.27 -15.97
CA PRO A 176 0.06 1.71 -16.24
C PRO A 176 -0.98 2.54 -15.49
N GLN A 177 -2.05 1.92 -14.99
CA GLN A 177 -3.15 2.65 -14.36
C GLN A 177 -3.29 2.26 -12.90
N ASN A 178 -3.31 3.28 -12.03
CA ASN A 178 -3.78 3.10 -10.67
C ASN A 178 -5.31 3.11 -10.61
N LEU A 179 -5.86 2.51 -9.56
CA LEU A 179 -7.29 2.36 -9.35
C LEU A 179 -7.98 3.71 -9.19
N HIS A 180 -7.31 4.69 -8.57
CA HIS A 180 -7.89 6.02 -8.34
C HIS A 180 -8.30 6.67 -9.67
N GLN A 181 -7.35 6.74 -10.61
CA GLN A 181 -7.56 7.34 -11.93
C GLN A 181 -8.53 6.51 -12.77
N TRP A 182 -8.31 5.19 -12.81
CA TRP A 182 -9.14 4.30 -13.63
C TRP A 182 -10.61 4.35 -13.21
N LEU A 183 -10.90 4.27 -11.90
CA LEU A 183 -12.26 4.31 -11.39
C LEU A 183 -12.91 5.67 -11.67
N GLY A 184 -12.16 6.77 -11.57
CA GLY A 184 -12.63 8.11 -11.97
C GLY A 184 -13.17 8.14 -13.39
N THR A 185 -12.40 7.62 -14.35
CA THR A 185 -12.84 7.49 -15.75
C THR A 185 -14.08 6.62 -15.91
N GLN A 186 -14.23 5.56 -15.10
CA GLN A 186 -15.44 4.72 -15.16
C GLN A 186 -16.69 5.42 -14.63
N ILE A 187 -16.56 6.23 -13.57
CA ILE A 187 -17.66 7.03 -13.03
C ILE A 187 -18.11 8.08 -14.06
N GLU A 188 -17.17 8.77 -14.72
CA GLU A 188 -17.47 9.77 -15.74
C GLU A 188 -18.10 9.19 -17.01
N ALA A 189 -17.88 7.90 -17.29
CA ALA A 189 -18.41 7.22 -18.47
C ALA A 189 -19.91 6.87 -18.39
N GLY A 190 -20.56 7.09 -17.25
CA GLY A 190 -22.00 6.90 -17.05
C GLY A 190 -22.39 5.70 -16.19
N ASP A 191 -23.65 5.68 -15.73
CA ASP A 191 -24.13 4.85 -14.62
C ASP A 191 -23.88 3.35 -14.79
N GLU A 192 -24.15 2.78 -15.97
CA GLU A 192 -23.91 1.34 -16.20
C GLU A 192 -22.43 0.96 -16.09
N THR A 193 -21.54 1.84 -16.56
CA THR A 193 -20.09 1.62 -16.50
C THR A 193 -19.59 1.80 -15.08
N ALA A 194 -20.10 2.83 -14.38
CA ALA A 194 -19.85 3.06 -12.97
C ALA A 194 -20.23 1.85 -12.11
N ASP A 195 -21.43 1.29 -12.29
CA ASP A 195 -21.91 0.15 -11.51
C ASP A 195 -21.08 -1.12 -11.76
N ARG A 196 -20.73 -1.42 -13.02
CA ARG A 196 -19.83 -2.55 -13.34
C ARG A 196 -18.46 -2.38 -12.70
N ALA A 197 -17.91 -1.17 -12.74
CA ALA A 197 -16.61 -0.86 -12.14
C ALA A 197 -16.67 -0.99 -10.61
N CYS A 198 -17.69 -0.41 -9.97
CA CYS A 198 -17.88 -0.49 -8.52
C CYS A 198 -18.02 -1.95 -8.04
N ALA A 199 -18.78 -2.77 -8.76
CA ALA A 199 -18.92 -4.20 -8.47
C ALA A 199 -17.58 -4.96 -8.58
N MET A 200 -16.78 -4.66 -9.60
CA MET A 200 -15.45 -5.24 -9.76
C MET A 200 -14.53 -4.82 -8.62
N VAL A 201 -14.46 -3.53 -8.33
CA VAL A 201 -13.59 -2.97 -7.29
C VAL A 201 -13.92 -3.55 -5.92
N GLU A 202 -15.18 -3.54 -5.51
CA GLU A 202 -15.58 -4.11 -4.22
C GLU A 202 -15.14 -5.59 -4.09
N ARG A 203 -15.41 -6.39 -5.12
CA ARG A 203 -15.10 -7.83 -5.10
C ARG A 203 -13.59 -8.07 -5.05
N GLU A 204 -12.81 -7.40 -5.89
CA GLU A 204 -11.36 -7.61 -5.96
C GLU A 204 -10.64 -7.06 -4.72
N LEU A 205 -11.13 -5.97 -4.11
CA LEU A 205 -10.63 -5.48 -2.82
C LEU A 205 -10.84 -6.52 -1.71
N ALA A 206 -12.05 -7.08 -1.63
CA ALA A 206 -12.37 -8.13 -0.66
C ALA A 206 -11.53 -9.40 -0.90
N SER A 207 -11.39 -9.84 -2.15
CA SER A 207 -10.60 -11.02 -2.52
C SER A 207 -9.13 -10.84 -2.15
N GLY A 208 -8.49 -9.74 -2.57
CA GLY A 208 -7.07 -9.53 -2.34
C GLY A 208 -6.71 -9.31 -0.87
N THR A 209 -7.49 -8.51 -0.13
CA THR A 209 -7.26 -8.32 1.31
C THR A 209 -7.49 -9.62 2.09
N SER A 210 -8.53 -10.39 1.78
CA SER A 210 -8.75 -11.69 2.40
C SER A 210 -7.60 -12.67 2.11
N PHE A 211 -7.09 -12.69 0.88
CA PHE A 211 -5.98 -13.56 0.48
C PHE A 211 -4.69 -13.20 1.21
N MET A 212 -4.32 -11.90 1.26
CA MET A 212 -3.13 -11.47 2.00
C MET A 212 -3.24 -11.85 3.48
N ASN A 213 -4.38 -11.56 4.11
CA ASN A 213 -4.58 -11.83 5.53
C ASN A 213 -4.52 -13.33 5.85
N SER A 214 -5.09 -14.19 5.00
CA SER A 214 -5.02 -15.65 5.18
C SER A 214 -3.61 -16.22 5.01
N HIS A 215 -2.69 -15.47 4.40
CA HIS A 215 -1.28 -15.83 4.26
C HIS A 215 -0.38 -15.03 5.22
N GLY A 216 -0.98 -14.44 6.25
CA GLY A 216 -0.23 -13.74 7.30
C GLY A 216 0.41 -12.45 6.82
N LEU A 217 -0.16 -11.75 5.83
CA LEU A 217 0.31 -10.47 5.31
C LEU A 217 -0.75 -9.38 5.50
N LEU A 218 -0.35 -8.25 6.07
CA LEU A 218 -1.12 -7.01 6.14
C LEU A 218 -0.39 -5.91 5.35
N HIS A 219 -1.11 -5.14 4.56
CA HIS A 219 -0.58 -4.12 3.66
C HIS A 219 -0.41 -2.75 4.33
N PHE A 220 -1.35 -2.37 5.21
CA PHE A 220 -1.44 -1.11 5.93
C PHE A 220 -1.58 0.20 5.12
N ASP A 221 -1.42 0.14 3.80
CA ASP A 221 -1.40 1.31 2.91
C ASP A 221 -2.04 1.06 1.54
N ALA A 222 -3.07 0.22 1.50
CA ALA A 222 -3.78 -0.16 0.27
C ALA A 222 -4.76 0.94 -0.23
N HIS A 223 -4.28 2.17 -0.38
CA HIS A 223 -5.07 3.24 -1.00
C HIS A 223 -5.09 3.11 -2.52
N PHE A 224 -6.04 3.77 -3.20
CA PHE A 224 -6.27 3.52 -4.63
C PHE A 224 -5.14 3.98 -5.57
N GLU A 225 -4.19 4.79 -5.10
CA GLU A 225 -2.96 5.07 -5.84
C GLU A 225 -1.91 3.94 -5.73
N ASN A 226 -1.95 3.12 -4.67
CA ASN A 226 -1.10 1.93 -4.48
C ASN A 226 -1.74 0.64 -5.00
N ILE A 227 -2.99 0.71 -5.46
CA ILE A 227 -3.67 -0.39 -6.13
C ILE A 227 -3.68 -0.09 -7.62
N LEU A 228 -3.16 -1.01 -8.43
CA LEU A 228 -3.11 -0.90 -9.88
C LEU A 228 -4.23 -1.72 -10.53
N THR A 229 -4.56 -1.44 -11.78
CA THR A 229 -5.61 -2.16 -12.51
C THR A 229 -5.35 -2.17 -14.02
N ASP A 230 -5.78 -3.24 -14.67
CA ASP A 230 -5.89 -3.34 -16.13
C ASP A 230 -7.36 -3.26 -16.61
N GLY A 231 -8.25 -2.84 -15.72
CA GLY A 231 -9.69 -2.77 -15.92
C GLY A 231 -10.42 -4.11 -15.74
N ARG A 232 -9.69 -5.21 -15.50
CA ARG A 232 -10.28 -6.54 -15.29
C ARG A 232 -10.09 -7.05 -13.86
N ARG A 233 -9.03 -6.63 -13.19
CA ARG A 233 -8.70 -7.00 -11.81
C ARG A 233 -7.85 -5.94 -11.13
N LEU A 234 -7.70 -6.08 -9.82
CA LEU A 234 -6.83 -5.22 -9.02
C LEU A 234 -5.49 -5.89 -8.75
N TYR A 235 -4.45 -5.08 -8.62
CA TYR A 235 -3.10 -5.48 -8.28
C TYR A 235 -2.63 -4.65 -7.09
N PHE A 236 -2.47 -5.28 -5.92
CA PHE A 236 -1.95 -4.60 -4.74
C PHE A 236 -0.45 -4.38 -4.90
N ALA A 237 0.03 -3.16 -4.74
CA ALA A 237 1.42 -2.77 -4.89
C ALA A 237 1.85 -1.82 -3.76
N ASP A 238 3.14 -1.52 -3.70
CA ASP A 238 3.77 -0.72 -2.63
C ASP A 238 3.63 -1.34 -1.23
N TYR A 239 4.68 -2.05 -0.80
CA TYR A 239 4.67 -2.74 0.50
C TYR A 239 5.56 -2.05 1.54
N GLY A 240 5.81 -0.75 1.40
CA GLY A 240 6.70 0.00 2.30
C GLY A 240 6.25 0.01 3.78
N LEU A 241 4.95 -0.23 4.02
CA LEU A 241 4.34 -0.30 5.36
C LEU A 241 3.78 -1.69 5.72
N ALA A 242 3.98 -2.68 4.84
CA ALA A 242 3.43 -4.00 5.06
C ALA A 242 4.06 -4.71 6.27
N LEU A 243 3.26 -5.56 6.92
CA LEU A 243 3.62 -6.34 8.08
C LEU A 243 3.19 -7.79 7.87
N SER A 244 4.11 -8.74 8.06
CA SER A 244 3.81 -10.16 7.97
C SER A 244 4.14 -10.89 9.26
N SER A 245 3.32 -11.88 9.62
CA SER A 245 3.60 -12.82 10.70
C SER A 245 4.83 -13.70 10.43
N GLY A 246 5.27 -13.79 9.17
CA GLY A 246 6.52 -14.47 8.79
C GLY A 246 7.79 -13.63 8.95
N PHE A 247 7.68 -12.37 9.41
CA PHE A 247 8.84 -11.52 9.67
C PHE A 247 9.48 -11.84 11.04
N GLU A 248 10.71 -11.37 11.23
CA GLU A 248 11.36 -11.29 12.54
C GLU A 248 10.72 -10.16 13.35
N LEU A 249 9.63 -10.48 14.05
CA LEU A 249 8.85 -9.53 14.83
C LEU A 249 9.28 -9.50 16.30
N SER A 250 9.34 -8.31 16.87
CA SER A 250 9.30 -8.16 18.33
C SER A 250 7.91 -8.57 18.87
N GLN A 251 7.80 -8.83 20.18
CA GLN A 251 6.50 -9.15 20.80
C GLN A 251 5.46 -8.05 20.57
N VAL A 252 5.89 -6.78 20.64
CA VAL A 252 4.99 -5.63 20.41
C VAL A 252 4.47 -5.61 18.96
N GLU A 253 5.29 -6.00 17.99
CA GLU A 253 4.87 -6.11 16.59
C GLU A 253 3.95 -7.31 16.35
N ALA A 254 4.19 -8.45 17.02
CA ALA A 254 3.30 -9.61 16.96
C ALA A 254 1.91 -9.28 17.55
N ASP A 255 1.88 -8.68 18.75
CA ASP A 255 0.63 -8.23 19.38
C ASP A 255 -0.07 -7.13 18.56
N PHE A 256 0.70 -6.34 17.81
CA PHE A 256 0.15 -5.39 16.85
C PHE A 256 -0.46 -6.15 15.67
N PHE A 257 0.26 -7.06 15.02
CA PHE A 257 -0.25 -7.87 13.91
C PHE A 257 -1.59 -8.55 14.26
N ASP A 258 -1.66 -9.25 15.41
CA ASP A 258 -2.84 -9.99 15.84
C ASP A 258 -4.08 -9.10 16.03
N ARG A 259 -3.87 -7.87 16.53
CA ARG A 259 -4.97 -6.91 16.72
C ARG A 259 -5.44 -6.25 15.42
N HIS A 260 -4.65 -6.31 14.35
CA HIS A 260 -4.91 -5.57 13.09
C HIS A 260 -5.21 -6.49 11.90
N GLN A 261 -5.49 -7.77 12.13
CA GLN A 261 -5.82 -8.73 11.06
C GLN A 261 -7.03 -8.32 10.18
N VAL A 262 -7.85 -7.37 10.63
CA VAL A 262 -9.01 -6.86 9.89
C VAL A 262 -8.75 -5.48 9.27
N TYR A 263 -7.59 -4.88 9.53
CA TYR A 263 -7.28 -3.49 9.20
C TYR A 263 -7.42 -3.22 7.71
N ASP A 264 -6.78 -3.99 6.83
CA ASP A 264 -6.79 -3.71 5.39
C ASP A 264 -8.19 -3.82 4.77
N ARG A 265 -8.99 -4.78 5.23
CA ARG A 265 -10.39 -4.91 4.79
C ARG A 265 -11.20 -3.68 5.20
N CYS A 266 -11.06 -3.24 6.44
CA CYS A 266 -11.73 -2.04 6.94
C CYS A 266 -11.21 -0.77 6.24
N TYR A 267 -9.90 -0.68 6.02
CA TYR A 267 -9.23 0.45 5.38
C TYR A 267 -9.66 0.62 3.93
N THR A 268 -9.60 -0.46 3.12
CA THR A 268 -10.00 -0.43 1.71
C THR A 268 -11.50 -0.14 1.54
N ALA A 269 -12.36 -0.72 2.39
CA ALA A 269 -13.79 -0.38 2.40
C ALA A 269 -14.05 1.09 2.74
N THR A 270 -13.34 1.61 3.76
CA THR A 270 -13.41 3.02 4.16
C THR A 270 -12.93 3.94 3.04
N TYR A 271 -11.84 3.58 2.37
CA TYR A 271 -11.30 4.32 1.24
C TYR A 271 -12.29 4.33 0.08
N LEU A 272 -12.88 3.18 -0.28
CA LEU A 272 -13.90 3.06 -1.31
C LEU A 272 -15.11 3.96 -1.04
N VAL A 273 -15.67 3.92 0.17
CA VAL A 273 -16.80 4.78 0.56
C VAL A 273 -16.45 6.25 0.42
N ASN A 274 -15.32 6.65 0.99
CA ASN A 274 -14.89 8.05 0.96
C ASN A 274 -14.59 8.53 -0.46
N TRP A 275 -14.01 7.67 -1.29
CA TRP A 275 -13.72 7.95 -2.69
C TRP A 275 -15.03 8.11 -3.50
N LEU A 276 -15.96 7.17 -3.39
CA LEU A 276 -17.25 7.20 -4.10
C LEU A 276 -18.07 8.41 -3.71
N VAL A 277 -18.17 8.72 -2.41
CA VAL A 277 -18.87 9.92 -1.95
C VAL A 277 -18.24 11.18 -2.54
N THR A 278 -16.92 11.26 -2.59
CA THR A 278 -16.21 12.42 -3.16
C THR A 278 -16.50 12.55 -4.66
N ALA A 279 -16.37 11.46 -5.42
CA ALA A 279 -16.53 11.45 -6.86
C ALA A 279 -17.99 11.70 -7.29
N LEU A 280 -18.97 11.06 -6.66
CA LEU A 280 -20.37 11.10 -7.09
C LEU A 280 -21.12 12.35 -6.61
N PHE A 281 -20.72 12.94 -5.48
CA PHE A 281 -21.37 14.14 -4.92
C PHE A 281 -20.53 15.41 -5.11
N GLY A 282 -19.40 15.33 -5.82
CA GLY A 282 -18.59 16.48 -6.19
C GLY A 282 -17.93 17.21 -5.00
N PHE A 283 -17.69 16.50 -3.89
CA PHE A 283 -17.04 17.11 -2.73
C PHE A 283 -15.61 17.51 -3.07
N ARG A 284 -15.22 18.71 -2.64
CA ARG A 284 -13.85 19.17 -2.73
C ARG A 284 -13.09 18.87 -1.45
N ARG A 285 -11.78 19.11 -1.47
CA ARG A 285 -10.90 18.86 -0.31
C ARG A 285 -11.32 19.67 0.92
N GLU A 286 -11.83 20.88 0.69
CA GLU A 286 -12.38 21.79 1.70
C GLU A 286 -13.69 21.27 2.33
N ASP A 287 -14.47 20.45 1.63
CA ASP A 287 -15.79 19.96 2.07
C ASP A 287 -15.70 18.71 2.95
N ARG A 288 -14.57 18.53 3.65
CA ARG A 288 -14.27 17.34 4.43
C ARG A 288 -15.35 17.05 5.48
N GLU A 289 -15.88 18.08 6.14
CA GLU A 289 -16.94 17.95 7.15
C GLU A 289 -18.26 17.49 6.53
N GLY A 290 -18.64 18.05 5.38
CA GLY A 290 -19.85 17.65 4.65
C GLY A 290 -19.77 16.19 4.19
N ARG A 291 -18.61 15.76 3.67
CA ARG A 291 -18.37 14.36 3.31
C ARG A 291 -18.54 13.43 4.52
N TYR A 292 -17.97 13.77 5.67
CA TYR A 292 -18.10 12.94 6.88
C TYR A 292 -19.53 12.89 7.40
N ALA A 293 -20.24 14.02 7.40
CA ALA A 293 -21.65 14.06 7.79
C ALA A 293 -22.49 13.15 6.89
N LEU A 294 -22.24 13.15 5.58
CA LEU A 294 -22.96 12.28 4.65
C LEU A 294 -22.67 10.78 4.88
N VAL A 295 -21.40 10.42 5.09
CA VAL A 295 -21.03 9.02 5.41
C VAL A 295 -21.68 8.56 6.71
N ARG A 296 -21.71 9.41 7.75
CA ARG A 296 -22.40 9.12 9.01
C ARG A 296 -23.89 8.94 8.82
N ALA A 297 -24.53 9.81 8.03
CA ALA A 297 -25.95 9.67 7.72
C ALA A 297 -26.26 8.32 7.03
N TYR A 298 -25.40 7.86 6.13
CA TYR A 298 -25.53 6.52 5.53
C TYR A 298 -25.28 5.40 6.53
N ALA A 299 -24.33 5.57 7.46
CA ALA A 299 -24.10 4.61 8.55
C ALA A 299 -25.31 4.48 9.49
N GLU A 300 -26.08 5.57 9.65
CA GLU A 300 -27.31 5.63 10.45
C GLU A 300 -28.56 5.09 9.70
N GLY A 301 -28.40 4.66 8.44
CA GLY A 301 -29.45 3.99 7.66
C GLY A 301 -30.07 4.85 6.56
N ASN A 302 -29.62 6.09 6.34
CA ASN A 302 -30.05 6.85 5.17
C ASN A 302 -29.56 6.16 3.89
N ARG A 303 -30.42 6.15 2.87
CA ARG A 303 -30.07 5.53 1.58
C ARG A 303 -29.48 6.58 0.63
N PRO A 304 -28.34 6.30 -0.01
CA PRO A 304 -27.84 7.15 -1.10
C PRO A 304 -28.86 7.18 -2.25
N THR A 305 -29.12 8.36 -2.81
CA THR A 305 -30.05 8.57 -3.93
C THR A 305 -29.42 9.43 -5.02
N GLY A 306 -29.87 9.28 -6.27
CA GLY A 306 -29.37 10.08 -7.40
C GLY A 306 -27.98 9.67 -7.89
N ILE A 307 -27.58 8.44 -7.62
CA ILE A 307 -26.31 7.84 -8.03
C ILE A 307 -26.57 6.41 -8.54
N PRO A 308 -25.59 5.78 -9.24
CA PRO A 308 -25.71 4.40 -9.72
C PRO A 308 -26.09 3.40 -8.61
N GLU A 309 -26.88 2.37 -8.95
CA GLU A 309 -27.56 1.51 -7.98
C GLU A 309 -26.57 0.65 -7.18
N VAL A 310 -25.56 0.09 -7.86
CA VAL A 310 -24.52 -0.71 -7.21
C VAL A 310 -23.66 0.17 -6.31
N ALA A 311 -23.32 1.38 -6.77
CA ALA A 311 -22.59 2.35 -5.94
C ALA A 311 -23.39 2.71 -4.67
N ALA A 312 -24.70 2.94 -4.78
CA ALA A 312 -25.57 3.18 -3.62
C ALA A 312 -25.60 2.00 -2.66
N ALA A 313 -25.69 0.77 -3.16
CA ALA A 313 -25.68 -0.44 -2.35
C ALA A 313 -24.35 -0.63 -1.60
N ILE A 314 -23.21 -0.36 -2.26
CA ILE A 314 -21.87 -0.39 -1.66
C ILE A 314 -21.74 0.65 -0.54
N LEU A 315 -22.18 1.88 -0.79
CA LEU A 315 -22.15 2.94 0.21
C LEU A 315 -22.99 2.57 1.43
N ALA A 316 -24.22 2.09 1.24
CA ALA A 316 -25.07 1.66 2.35
C ALA A 316 -24.45 0.50 3.15
N ARG A 317 -23.80 -0.45 2.48
CA ARG A 317 -23.17 -1.61 3.11
C ARG A 317 -21.95 -1.26 3.95
N HIS A 318 -21.08 -0.38 3.44
CA HIS A 318 -19.78 -0.09 4.05
C HIS A 318 -19.72 1.22 4.83
N ALA A 319 -20.75 2.07 4.77
CA ALA A 319 -20.80 3.31 5.53
C ALA A 319 -20.58 3.13 7.04
N PRO A 320 -21.14 2.09 7.72
CA PRO A 320 -20.88 1.88 9.14
C PRO A 320 -19.39 1.70 9.47
N VAL A 321 -18.69 0.82 8.75
CA VAL A 321 -17.24 0.61 8.98
C VAL A 321 -16.44 1.84 8.59
N ALA A 322 -16.85 2.53 7.52
CA ALA A 322 -16.20 3.75 7.05
C ALA A 322 -16.31 4.90 8.05
N ALA A 323 -17.43 5.03 8.76
CA ALA A 323 -17.62 6.03 9.81
C ALA A 323 -16.65 5.78 10.98
N VAL A 324 -16.61 4.55 11.52
CA VAL A 324 -15.73 4.17 12.62
C VAL A 324 -14.25 4.34 12.28
N MET A 325 -13.83 3.83 11.12
CA MET A 325 -12.44 3.97 10.66
C MET A 325 -12.07 5.41 10.34
N SER A 326 -12.99 6.21 9.82
CA SER A 326 -12.75 7.64 9.58
C SER A 326 -12.55 8.41 10.88
N ASP A 327 -13.31 8.09 11.93
CA ASP A 327 -13.19 8.68 13.26
C ASP A 327 -11.87 8.27 13.94
N PHE A 328 -11.47 7.00 13.80
CA PHE A 328 -10.16 6.52 14.19
C PHE A 328 -9.04 7.29 13.46
N ASN A 329 -9.10 7.37 12.13
CA ASN A 329 -8.08 8.06 11.32
C ASN A 329 -7.97 9.54 11.70
N LEU A 330 -9.09 10.22 11.94
CA LEU A 330 -9.12 11.62 12.38
C LEU A 330 -8.48 11.80 13.76
N SER A 331 -8.86 10.96 14.72
CA SER A 331 -8.33 10.98 16.08
C SER A 331 -6.85 10.67 16.10
N PHE A 332 -6.44 9.65 15.33
CA PHE A 332 -5.05 9.32 15.07
C PHE A 332 -4.31 10.53 14.53
N GLN A 333 -4.77 11.12 13.42
CA GLN A 333 -4.15 12.23 12.70
C GLN A 333 -4.03 13.52 13.52
N ARG A 334 -5.01 13.87 14.34
CA ARG A 334 -5.13 15.21 14.96
C ARG A 334 -4.91 15.21 16.46
N GLN A 335 -5.15 14.11 17.15
CA GLN A 335 -5.13 14.04 18.61
C GLN A 335 -3.94 13.24 19.12
N SER A 336 -3.78 11.98 18.71
CA SER A 336 -2.73 11.12 19.27
C SER A 336 -2.36 9.94 18.37
N ARG A 337 -1.05 9.69 18.19
CA ARG A 337 -0.54 8.45 17.57
C ARG A 337 -0.84 7.19 18.37
N GLN A 338 -1.26 7.35 19.63
CA GLN A 338 -1.65 6.24 20.51
C GLN A 338 -3.15 5.98 20.51
N THR A 339 -3.91 6.65 19.62
CA THR A 339 -5.34 6.34 19.44
C THR A 339 -5.49 4.83 19.19
N PRO A 340 -6.28 4.11 20.00
CA PRO A 340 -6.42 2.66 19.85
C PRO A 340 -7.21 2.33 18.59
N PHE A 341 -6.81 1.25 17.91
CA PHE A 341 -7.56 0.71 16.78
C PHE A 341 -8.94 0.23 17.26
N PRO A 342 -10.06 0.63 16.61
CA PRO A 342 -11.42 0.38 17.11
C PRO A 342 -11.91 -1.05 16.80
N LEU A 343 -11.11 -2.07 17.11
CA LEU A 343 -11.40 -3.47 16.79
C LEU A 343 -12.74 -3.95 17.37
N GLU A 344 -13.02 -3.63 18.64
CA GLU A 344 -14.28 -4.03 19.29
C GLU A 344 -15.50 -3.36 18.67
N GLU A 345 -15.37 -2.12 18.21
CA GLU A 345 -16.45 -1.43 17.51
C GLU A 345 -16.69 -2.05 16.13
N ILE A 346 -15.62 -2.33 15.39
CA ILE A 346 -15.67 -3.02 14.11
C ILE A 346 -16.35 -4.39 14.25
N ARG A 347 -16.00 -5.17 15.29
CA ARG A 347 -16.62 -6.47 15.58
C ARG A 347 -18.13 -6.38 15.84
N ARG A 348 -18.59 -5.29 16.48
CA ARG A 348 -20.03 -5.06 16.72
C ARG A 348 -20.81 -4.69 15.47
N LEU A 349 -20.17 -4.07 14.48
CA LEU A 349 -20.81 -3.68 13.21
C LEU A 349 -21.09 -4.87 12.28
N GLY A 350 -20.47 -6.01 12.50
CA GLY A 350 -20.75 -7.22 11.76
C GLY A 350 -20.06 -8.42 12.38
N GLY A 351 -20.84 -9.46 12.70
CA GLY A 351 -20.33 -10.77 13.09
C GLY A 351 -19.42 -11.33 12.00
N MET A 352 -18.12 -11.16 12.15
CA MET A 352 -17.08 -11.78 11.33
C MET A 352 -16.88 -13.27 11.71
N ASP A 353 -17.97 -13.95 12.09
CA ASP A 353 -18.05 -15.40 12.30
C ASP A 353 -18.26 -16.12 10.96
N GLY A 354 -17.41 -15.79 10.00
CA GLY A 354 -17.37 -16.41 8.68
C GLY A 354 -15.93 -16.72 8.32
N PHE A 355 -15.44 -17.83 8.88
CA PHE A 355 -14.19 -18.57 8.64
C PHE A 355 -13.14 -18.53 9.79
N PRO A 356 -12.59 -19.71 10.13
CA PRO A 356 -11.87 -19.93 11.38
C PRO A 356 -10.49 -19.27 11.35
N LEU A 357 -10.11 -18.72 12.51
CA LEU A 357 -8.70 -18.58 12.88
C LEU A 357 -8.13 -20.00 13.03
N HIS A 358 -7.39 -20.47 12.03
CA HIS A 358 -6.52 -21.63 12.13
C HIS A 358 -5.11 -21.23 11.77
#